data_AF-A6LYX4-F1
#
_entry.id   AF-A6LYX4-F1
#
_cell.length_a   1.000
_cell.length_b   1.000
_cell.length_c   1.000
_cell.angle_alpha   90.00
_cell.angle_beta   90.00
_cell.angle_gamma   90.00
#
_symmetry.space_group_name_H-M   'P 1'
#
loop_
_entity.id
_entity.type
_entity.pdbx_description
1 polymer ?
#
loop_
_entity_poly.entity_id
_entity_poly.type
_entity_poly.pdbx_seq_one_letter_code
_entity_poly.pdbx_strand_id
1 'polypeptide(L)'
;MIATSAGIINGIIQDQYGSRGEHFNENGVPTFSLPLKIENAPVNTASFAIVLEDKDAYPVTGGFAWTHWLAANITRSELKDNESQTAEDFIHRNISDIALLK
;
A
#
# COMPACT_ATOMS: atom_id res chain seq x y z
N MET A 1 -11.51 8.96 12.30
CA MET A 1 -10.83 8.58 11.05
C MET A 1 -11.02 7.10 10.82
N ILE A 2 -11.41 6.72 9.61
CA ILE A 2 -11.59 5.34 9.16
C ILE A 2 -10.86 5.20 7.83
N ALA A 3 -10.09 4.13 7.66
CA ALA A 3 -9.45 3.80 6.38
C ALA A 3 -10.09 2.53 5.83
N THR A 4 -10.45 2.55 4.54
CA THR A 4 -11.05 1.41 3.83
C THR A 4 -10.36 1.20 2.50
N SER A 5 -10.49 0.00 1.94
CA SER A 5 -9.98 -0.34 0.60
C SER A 5 -11.00 -1.18 -0.12
N ALA A 6 -11.34 -0.80 -1.36
CA ALA A 6 -12.13 -1.65 -2.25
C ALA A 6 -11.36 -2.88 -2.72
N GLY A 7 -10.03 -2.89 -2.57
CA GLY A 7 -9.16 -4.02 -2.91
C GLY A 7 -9.12 -5.12 -1.84
N ILE A 8 -9.88 -4.98 -0.75
CA ILE A 8 -9.99 -5.98 0.32
C ILE A 8 -11.44 -6.46 0.37
N ILE A 9 -11.67 -7.73 0.03
CA ILE A 9 -13.00 -8.34 -0.02
C ILE A 9 -13.02 -9.51 0.95
N ASN A 10 -13.99 -9.51 1.88
CA ASN A 10 -14.12 -10.54 2.93
C ASN A 10 -12.83 -10.74 3.74
N GLY A 11 -12.09 -9.65 3.99
CA GLY A 11 -10.82 -9.68 4.73
C GLY A 11 -9.61 -10.15 3.91
N ILE A 12 -9.78 -10.39 2.60
CA ILE A 12 -8.72 -10.86 1.71
C ILE A 12 -8.33 -9.76 0.73
N ILE A 13 -7.04 -9.43 0.69
CA ILE A 13 -6.45 -8.59 -0.36
C ILE A 13 -6.55 -9.34 -1.69
N GLN A 14 -7.15 -8.69 -2.69
CA GLN A 14 -7.35 -9.30 -4.00
C GLN A 14 -6.02 -9.56 -4.72
N ASP A 15 -5.97 -10.63 -5.50
CA ASP A 15 -4.75 -11.17 -6.11
C ASP A 15 -3.96 -10.15 -6.94
N GLN A 16 -4.66 -9.27 -7.66
CA GLN A 16 -4.05 -8.24 -8.51
C GLN A 16 -3.13 -7.26 -7.75
N TYR A 17 -3.32 -7.12 -6.44
CA TYR A 17 -2.50 -6.26 -5.58
C TYR A 17 -1.34 -7.01 -4.91
N GLY A 18 -1.11 -8.28 -5.26
CA GLY A 18 -0.18 -9.19 -4.61
C GLY A 18 0.77 -9.89 -5.58
N SER A 19 1.49 -10.88 -5.05
CA SER A 19 2.37 -11.78 -5.81
C SER A 19 1.66 -12.57 -6.91
N ARG A 20 0.32 -12.66 -6.85
CA ARG A 20 -0.55 -13.32 -7.84
C ARG A 20 -1.12 -12.36 -8.89
N GLY A 21 -0.68 -11.10 -8.90
CA GLY A 21 -1.10 -10.10 -9.88
C GLY A 21 -0.34 -10.19 -11.21
N GLU A 22 -0.50 -9.16 -12.05
CA GLU A 22 0.12 -9.10 -13.38
C GLU A 22 1.20 -8.00 -13.52
N HIS A 23 1.22 -7.04 -12.59
CA HIS A 23 2.10 -5.88 -12.66
C HIS A 23 3.33 -6.07 -11.77
N PHE A 24 4.47 -6.27 -12.44
CA PHE A 24 5.76 -6.45 -11.79
C PHE A 24 6.79 -5.47 -12.33
N ASN A 25 7.75 -5.09 -11.49
CA ASN A 25 8.95 -4.41 -11.96
C ASN A 25 9.98 -5.40 -12.55
N GLU A 26 11.11 -4.87 -13.01
CA GLU A 26 12.23 -5.64 -13.59
C GLU A 26 12.82 -6.74 -12.69
N ASN A 27 12.60 -6.66 -11.37
CA ASN A 27 13.04 -7.64 -10.38
C ASN A 27 11.96 -8.67 -10.03
N GLY A 28 10.84 -8.70 -10.76
CA GLY A 28 9.74 -9.65 -10.51
C GLY A 28 8.92 -9.33 -9.26
N VAL A 29 8.97 -8.07 -8.83
CA VAL A 29 8.31 -7.57 -7.62
C VAL A 29 6.95 -6.97 -7.97
N PRO A 30 5.86 -7.31 -7.25
CA PRO A 30 4.54 -6.69 -7.46
C PRO A 30 4.55 -5.19 -7.15
N THR A 31 4.00 -4.38 -8.05
CA THR A 31 3.97 -2.91 -7.90
C THR A 31 2.57 -2.29 -7.89
N PHE A 32 1.52 -3.06 -8.14
CA PHE A 32 0.15 -2.55 -8.23
C PHE A 32 -0.47 -2.27 -6.85
N SER A 33 -0.59 -1.01 -6.46
CA SER A 33 -1.11 -0.65 -5.13
C SER A 33 -2.62 -0.75 -5.00
N LEU A 34 -3.05 -1.05 -3.78
CA LEU A 34 -4.44 -1.02 -3.35
C LEU A 34 -5.04 0.40 -3.44
N PRO A 35 -6.32 0.53 -3.84
CA PRO A 35 -7.06 1.78 -3.61
C PRO A 35 -7.31 1.97 -2.11
N LEU A 36 -7.28 3.21 -1.65
CA LEU A 36 -7.50 3.56 -0.24
C LEU A 36 -8.46 4.74 -0.13
N LYS A 37 -9.40 4.67 0.81
CA LYS A 37 -10.29 5.78 1.14
C LYS A 37 -10.22 6.07 2.62
N ILE A 38 -10.01 7.34 2.96
CA ILE A 38 -9.92 7.86 4.32
C ILE A 38 -11.16 8.71 4.58
N GLU A 39 -11.90 8.39 5.63
CA GLU A 39 -13.11 9.11 6.02
C GLU A 39 -13.00 9.60 7.46
N ASN A 40 -13.74 10.66 7.78
CA ASN A 40 -13.80 11.23 9.13
C ASN A 40 -12.41 11.61 9.69
N ALA A 41 -11.56 12.20 8.85
CA ALA A 41 -10.28 12.75 9.29
C ALA A 41 -10.50 13.91 10.27
N PRO A 42 -9.59 14.13 11.24
CA PRO A 42 -9.67 15.28 12.14
C PRO A 42 -9.76 16.62 11.39
N VAL A 43 -10.43 17.60 12.01
CA VAL A 43 -10.45 18.96 11.48
C VAL A 43 -9.02 19.50 11.41
N ASN A 44 -8.68 20.21 10.33
CA ASN A 44 -7.34 20.73 10.05
C ASN A 44 -6.25 19.66 9.79
N THR A 45 -6.61 18.43 9.42
CA THR A 45 -5.62 17.49 8.88
C THR A 45 -4.95 18.09 7.64
N ALA A 46 -3.63 18.29 7.72
CA ALA A 46 -2.85 18.88 6.64
C ALA A 46 -2.46 17.85 5.56
N SER A 47 -2.18 16.60 5.98
CA SER A 47 -1.80 15.50 5.09
C SER A 47 -1.94 14.16 5.80
N PHE A 48 -1.85 13.09 5.01
CA PHE A 48 -1.81 11.71 5.44
C PHE A 48 -0.48 11.05 5.03
N ALA A 49 -0.18 9.95 5.71
CA ALA A 49 0.89 9.03 5.36
C ALA A 49 0.38 7.59 5.45
N ILE A 50 0.97 6.71 4.65
CA ILE A 50 0.68 5.28 4.60
C ILE A 50 1.91 4.52 5.05
N VAL A 51 1.69 3.55 5.94
CA VAL A 51 2.63 2.48 6.26
C VAL A 51 1.89 1.17 6.12
N LEU A 52 2.22 0.42 5.08
CA LEU A 52 1.75 -0.96 4.89
C LEU A 52 2.87 -1.90 5.34
N GLU A 53 2.67 -2.63 6.42
CA GLU A 53 3.67 -3.49 7.06
C GLU A 53 3.11 -4.90 7.28
N ASP A 54 3.88 -5.92 6.89
CA ASP A 54 3.64 -7.32 7.22
C ASP A 54 4.51 -7.75 8.41
N LYS A 55 3.86 -8.00 9.54
CA LYS A 55 4.53 -8.49 10.76
C LYS A 55 4.74 -10.00 10.73
N ASP A 56 3.99 -10.73 9.91
CA ASP A 56 4.12 -12.17 9.73
C ASP A 56 5.36 -12.54 8.89
N ALA A 57 6.00 -11.53 8.28
CA ALA A 57 7.30 -11.66 7.64
C ALA A 57 8.46 -11.89 8.64
N TYR A 58 8.29 -11.55 9.93
CA TYR A 58 9.34 -11.66 10.95
C TYR A 58 10.10 -13.01 10.97
N PRO A 59 9.43 -14.19 10.97
CA PRO A 59 10.12 -15.49 10.93
C PRO A 59 10.87 -15.77 9.62
N VAL A 60 10.43 -15.22 8.48
CA VAL A 60 11.05 -15.48 7.16
C VAL A 60 12.18 -14.51 6.84
N THR A 61 12.17 -13.30 7.40
CA THR A 61 13.21 -12.28 7.21
C THR A 61 14.37 -12.39 8.20
N GLY A 62 14.29 -13.29 9.19
CA GLY A 62 15.30 -13.43 10.23
C GLY A 62 15.21 -12.36 11.32
N GLY A 63 14.02 -11.80 11.57
CA GLY A 63 13.76 -10.92 12.71
C GLY A 63 13.32 -9.49 12.38
N PHE A 64 12.77 -9.24 11.20
CA PHE A 64 12.27 -7.92 10.79
C PHE A 64 10.85 -7.99 10.20
N ALA A 65 9.98 -7.08 10.60
CA ALA A 65 8.73 -6.87 9.86
C ALA A 65 9.06 -6.31 8.46
N TRP A 66 8.25 -6.65 7.48
CA TRP A 66 8.46 -6.21 6.12
C TRP A 66 7.58 -5.01 5.80
N THR A 67 8.17 -3.91 5.36
CA THR A 67 7.41 -2.73 4.96
C THR A 67 7.15 -2.77 3.45
N HIS A 68 5.88 -2.93 3.08
CA HIS A 68 5.44 -3.03 1.69
C HIS A 68 5.26 -1.68 1.00
N TRP A 69 4.71 -0.69 1.72
CA TRP A 69 4.45 0.61 1.13
C TRP A 69 4.59 1.74 2.14
N LEU A 70 5.28 2.80 1.71
CA LEU A 70 5.55 4.02 2.45
C LEU A 70 5.25 5.18 1.51
N ALA A 71 4.22 5.94 1.85
CA ALA A 71 3.84 7.15 1.15
C ALA A 71 3.54 8.26 2.17
N ALA A 72 3.84 9.49 1.82
CA ALA A 72 3.64 10.66 2.67
C ALA A 72 3.29 11.88 1.83
N ASN A 73 2.89 12.97 2.48
CA ASN A 73 2.38 14.19 1.83
C ASN A 73 1.12 13.97 0.99
N ILE A 74 0.30 12.96 1.34
CA ILE A 74 -0.98 12.74 0.67
C ILE A 74 -1.97 13.79 1.18
N THR A 75 -2.42 14.69 0.32
CA THR A 75 -3.34 15.79 0.69
C THR A 75 -4.80 15.51 0.36
N ARG A 76 -5.07 14.33 -0.20
CA ARG A 76 -6.41 13.85 -0.56
C ARG A 76 -6.84 12.68 0.31
N SER A 77 -8.14 12.47 0.41
CA SER A 77 -8.75 11.41 1.20
C SER A 77 -9.02 10.13 0.41
N GLU A 78 -8.62 10.07 -0.86
CA GLU A 78 -8.82 8.91 -1.73
C GLU A 78 -7.60 8.69 -2.62
N LEU A 79 -7.12 7.45 -2.62
CA LEU A 79 -6.15 6.92 -3.56
C LEU A 79 -6.80 5.83 -4.40
N LYS A 80 -6.52 5.86 -5.70
CA LYS A 80 -6.94 4.84 -6.66
C LYS A 80 -5.95 3.68 -6.68
N ASP A 81 -6.35 2.62 -7.34
CA ASP A 81 -5.46 1.51 -7.67
C ASP A 81 -4.25 2.01 -8.47
N ASN A 82 -3.11 1.37 -8.24
CA ASN A 82 -1.84 1.64 -8.92
C ASN A 82 -1.25 3.05 -8.74
N GLU A 83 -1.77 3.86 -7.81
CA GLU A 83 -1.21 5.19 -7.55
C GLU A 83 0.17 5.16 -6.89
N SER A 84 0.65 4.01 -6.42
CA SER A 84 2.07 3.82 -6.14
C SER A 84 2.98 4.00 -7.36
N GLN A 85 2.46 3.92 -8.58
CA GLN A 85 3.22 4.03 -9.83
C GLN A 85 2.81 5.25 -10.65
N THR A 86 1.54 5.67 -10.57
CA THR A 86 0.96 6.69 -11.45
C THR A 86 0.78 8.05 -10.79
N ALA A 87 0.80 8.13 -9.46
CA ALA A 87 0.62 9.41 -8.78
C ALA A 87 1.91 10.22 -8.72
N GLU A 88 1.78 11.51 -8.97
CA GLU A 88 2.89 12.48 -8.94
C GLU A 88 2.70 13.53 -7.82
N ASP A 89 1.57 13.46 -7.09
CA ASP A 89 1.12 14.47 -6.13
C ASP A 89 1.50 14.18 -4.66
N PHE A 90 2.15 13.04 -4.40
CA PHE A 90 2.67 12.68 -3.09
C PHE A 90 4.04 12.01 -3.21
N ILE A 91 4.78 11.97 -2.11
CA ILE A 91 6.08 11.29 -2.09
C ILE A 91 5.89 9.86 -1.63
N HIS A 92 6.56 8.94 -2.29
CA HIS A 92 6.59 7.55 -1.88
C HIS A 92 8.00 7.00 -2.06
N ARG A 93 8.35 6.04 -1.23
CA ARG A 93 9.60 5.32 -1.41
C ARG A 93 9.37 4.24 -2.46
N ASN A 94 10.27 4.13 -3.44
CA ASN A 94 10.42 2.90 -4.21
C ASN A 94 10.97 1.83 -3.27
N ILE A 95 10.06 1.13 -2.60
CA ILE A 95 10.36 -0.09 -1.87
C ILE A 95 10.04 -1.25 -2.78
N SER A 96 10.90 -2.25 -2.75
CA SER A 96 10.94 -3.35 -3.69
C SER A 96 9.85 -4.40 -3.45
N ASP A 97 8.68 -4.10 -2.89
CA ASP A 97 7.54 -5.03 -2.76
C ASP A 97 6.28 -4.36 -2.24
N ILE A 98 5.27 -4.10 -3.10
CA ILE A 98 3.97 -3.58 -2.62
C ILE A 98 3.07 -4.67 -2.04
N ALA A 99 3.39 -5.96 -2.22
CA ALA A 99 2.75 -7.06 -1.50
C ALA A 99 3.46 -8.40 -1.73
N LEU A 100 4.25 -8.84 -0.76
CA LEU A 100 4.49 -10.26 -0.54
C LEU A 100 3.45 -10.73 0.48
N LEU A 101 2.26 -11.03 -0.02
CA LEU A 101 1.35 -11.92 0.67
C LEU A 101 1.41 -13.26 -0.03
N LYS A 102 1.62 -14.32 0.77
CA LYS A 102 1.65 -15.71 0.32
C LYS A 102 0.38 -16.08 -0.44
#